data_AF-A0A0T9QMD6-F1
#
_entry.id   AF-A0A0T9QMD6-F1
#
_cell.length_a   1.000
_cell.length_b   1.000
_cell.length_c   1.000
_cell.angle_alpha   90.00
_cell.angle_beta   90.00
_cell.angle_gamma   90.00
#
_symmetry.space_group_name_H-M   'P 1'
#
loop_
_entity.id
_entity.type
_entity.pdbx_description
1 polymer ?
#
loop_
_entity_poly.entity_id
_entity_poly.type
_entity_poly.pdbx_seq_one_letter_code
_entity_poly.pdbx_strand_id
1 'polypeptide(L)'
;MLCGLSHGAGEYREKVIVQILGKRWPALLPWWSGLRQLSPDGRPAPLRTTPFINLDEARAHHDHEYIQCLECGKLYAQLSIHLLRVHEMSTSTYREKWQIMKQIPLAGLGCRRKHRDHIRGQIASGEVDPHVLAALMQEANRLSPKKKPFKTLYERESSRQSMLERQPWHISPAIKVADEATKRKAVERVNNRAPGETIKSVAKELGIWPGTLWSWRKQLANENVVSPHHDSELQDKNR
;
A
#
# COMPACT_ATOMS: atom_id res chain seq x y z
N MET A 1 -8.16 9.68 -36.27
CA MET A 1 -6.90 10.10 -36.92
C MET A 1 -6.53 11.47 -36.41
N LEU A 2 -5.46 11.58 -35.61
CA LEU A 2 -4.69 12.80 -35.41
C LEU A 2 -3.22 12.35 -35.36
N CYS A 3 -2.42 13.06 -36.14
CA CYS A 3 -1.23 12.60 -36.84
C CYS A 3 -0.15 11.97 -35.96
N GLY A 4 0.36 10.81 -36.41
CA GLY A 4 1.66 10.33 -36.02
C GLY A 4 2.72 11.34 -36.47
N LEU A 5 3.43 11.92 -35.52
CA LEU A 5 4.72 12.53 -35.82
C LEU A 5 5.62 11.39 -36.30
N SER A 6 6.07 11.48 -37.55
CA SER A 6 6.95 10.51 -38.18
C SER A 6 8.14 10.17 -37.27
N HIS A 7 8.61 8.92 -37.31
CA HIS A 7 9.88 8.54 -36.71
C HIS A 7 10.97 9.50 -37.24
N GLY A 8 11.44 10.42 -36.40
CA GLY A 8 12.38 11.49 -36.76
C GLY A 8 11.91 12.93 -36.48
N ALA A 9 10.60 13.20 -36.45
CA ALA A 9 10.10 14.55 -36.18
C ALA A 9 10.37 15.02 -34.74
N GLY A 10 10.38 14.07 -33.79
CA GLY A 10 10.79 14.34 -32.41
C GLY A 10 12.27 14.69 -32.28
N GLU A 11 13.14 13.93 -32.94
CA GLU A 11 14.59 14.16 -32.95
C GLU A 11 14.97 15.47 -33.65
N TYR A 12 14.30 15.79 -34.77
CA TYR A 12 14.47 17.06 -35.46
C TYR A 12 14.05 18.24 -34.57
N ARG A 13 12.89 18.14 -33.91
CA ARG A 13 12.41 19.15 -32.98
C ARG A 13 13.37 19.35 -31.81
N GLU A 14 13.94 18.27 -31.26
CA GLU A 14 14.94 18.37 -30.21
C GLU A 14 16.23 19.05 -30.69
N LYS A 15 16.74 18.67 -31.87
CA LYS A 15 17.92 19.32 -32.48
C LYS A 15 17.70 20.81 -32.68
N VAL A 16 16.53 21.20 -33.21
CA VAL A 16 16.17 22.60 -33.44
C VAL A 16 16.11 23.37 -32.12
N ILE A 17 15.51 22.82 -31.07
CA ILE A 17 15.41 23.53 -29.79
C ILE A 17 16.77 23.64 -29.10
N VAL A 18 17.59 22.59 -29.11
CA VAL A 18 18.98 22.65 -28.58
C VAL A 18 19.79 23.71 -29.34
N GLN A 19 19.62 23.79 -30.66
CA GLN A 19 20.33 24.76 -31.49
C GLN A 19 19.85 26.20 -31.23
N ILE A 20 18.54 26.42 -31.05
CA ILE A 20 17.97 27.73 -30.72
C ILE A 20 18.42 28.19 -29.33
N LEU A 21 18.31 27.31 -28.33
CA LEU A 21 18.71 27.65 -26.96
C LEU A 21 20.21 27.85 -26.84
N GLY A 22 21.03 27.03 -27.52
CA GLY A 22 22.48 27.18 -27.49
C GLY A 22 22.95 28.50 -28.12
N LYS A 23 22.26 28.97 -29.17
CA LYS A 23 22.59 30.24 -29.84
C LYS A 23 22.06 31.46 -29.10
N ARG A 24 20.83 31.39 -28.57
CA ARG A 24 20.08 32.58 -28.15
C ARG A 24 19.95 32.73 -26.64
N TRP A 25 19.98 31.62 -25.90
CA TRP A 25 19.89 31.60 -24.43
C TRP A 25 20.75 30.49 -23.82
N PRO A 26 22.10 30.59 -23.93
CA PRO A 26 23.01 29.52 -23.51
C PRO A 26 22.88 29.18 -22.01
N ALA A 27 22.51 30.15 -21.17
CA ALA A 27 22.25 29.93 -19.74
C ALA A 27 21.04 29.03 -19.47
N LEU A 28 20.09 28.91 -20.41
CA LEU A 28 18.94 28.02 -20.32
C LEU A 28 19.23 26.63 -20.90
N LEU A 29 20.37 26.46 -21.58
CA LEU A 29 20.75 25.17 -22.16
C LEU A 29 20.90 24.09 -21.07
N PRO A 30 21.60 24.32 -19.93
CA PRO A 30 21.69 23.37 -18.83
C PRO A 30 20.33 23.02 -18.21
N TRP A 31 19.41 23.99 -18.17
CA TRP A 31 18.04 23.80 -17.66
C TRP A 31 17.18 23.00 -18.65
N TRP A 32 17.31 23.26 -19.95
CA TRP A 32 16.62 22.54 -21.02
C TRP A 32 17.13 21.11 -21.21
N SER A 33 18.46 20.92 -21.12
CA SER A 33 19.07 19.59 -21.05
C SER A 33 18.80 18.89 -19.71
N GLY A 34 18.64 19.67 -18.63
CA GLY A 34 18.34 19.21 -17.27
C GLY A 34 16.89 18.79 -17.04
N LEU A 35 16.01 18.92 -18.05
CA LEU A 35 14.67 18.32 -18.03
C LEU A 35 14.70 16.79 -18.15
N ARG A 36 15.88 16.19 -18.41
CA ARG A 36 16.14 14.78 -18.14
C ARG A 36 17.01 14.74 -16.89
N GLN A 37 16.48 14.20 -15.81
CA GLN A 37 17.30 13.78 -14.69
C GLN A 37 18.11 12.58 -15.15
N LEU A 38 19.24 12.93 -15.71
CA LEU A 38 20.31 12.04 -15.98
C LEU A 38 21.12 11.88 -14.68
N SER A 39 21.67 10.69 -14.41
CA SER A 39 22.80 10.43 -13.51
C SER A 39 23.84 11.57 -13.61
N PRO A 40 24.73 11.79 -12.61
CA PRO A 40 25.84 12.73 -12.73
C PRO A 40 26.59 12.69 -14.09
N ASP A 41 26.56 11.53 -14.75
CA ASP A 41 27.14 11.25 -16.08
C ASP A 41 26.26 11.57 -17.30
N GLY A 42 25.10 12.22 -17.15
CA GLY A 42 24.27 12.57 -18.29
C GLY A 42 23.48 11.40 -18.93
N ARG A 43 23.24 10.29 -18.21
CA ARG A 43 22.38 9.16 -18.63
C ARG A 43 21.11 9.02 -17.79
N PRO A 44 19.93 8.68 -18.35
CA PRO A 44 18.72 8.52 -17.53
C PRO A 44 18.99 7.51 -16.42
N ALA A 45 18.37 7.70 -15.26
CA ALA A 45 18.55 6.80 -14.11
C ALA A 45 18.53 5.33 -14.58
N PRO A 46 19.50 4.51 -14.13
CA PRO A 46 19.64 3.15 -14.63
C PRO A 46 18.32 2.41 -14.47
N LEU A 47 17.94 1.68 -15.52
CA LEU A 47 16.68 0.93 -15.51
C LEU A 47 16.68 -0.03 -14.34
N ARG A 48 15.67 0.08 -13.48
CA ARG A 48 15.51 -0.86 -12.38
C ARG A 48 15.19 -2.24 -12.94
N THR A 49 15.81 -3.25 -12.37
CA THR A 49 15.55 -4.67 -12.68
C THR A 49 14.66 -5.32 -11.63
N THR A 50 14.51 -4.70 -10.46
CA THR A 50 13.73 -5.22 -9.33
C THR A 50 12.54 -4.32 -8.98
N PRO A 51 11.42 -4.90 -8.52
CA PRO A 51 10.28 -4.15 -7.97
C PRO A 51 10.65 -3.29 -6.77
N PHE A 52 9.81 -2.30 -6.46
CA PHE A 52 10.02 -1.44 -5.29
C PHE A 52 9.80 -2.22 -3.98
N ILE A 53 10.70 -1.99 -3.02
CA ILE A 53 10.64 -2.65 -1.72
C ILE A 53 9.99 -1.78 -0.64
N ASN A 54 9.88 -0.47 -0.86
CA ASN A 54 9.28 0.45 0.08
C ASN A 54 8.56 1.62 -0.63
N LEU A 55 7.79 2.37 0.16
CA LEU A 55 7.00 3.50 -0.33
C LEU A 55 7.87 4.68 -0.79
N ASP A 56 8.91 5.01 -0.03
CA ASP A 56 9.71 6.20 -0.24
C ASP A 56 10.53 6.11 -1.53
N GLU A 57 11.07 4.94 -1.82
CA GLU A 57 11.75 4.60 -3.07
C GLU A 57 10.81 4.70 -4.27
N ALA A 58 9.59 4.16 -4.14
CA ALA A 58 8.59 4.27 -5.17
C ALA A 58 8.16 5.73 -5.39
N ARG A 59 8.02 6.54 -4.34
CA ARG A 59 7.73 7.98 -4.46
C ARG A 59 8.87 8.73 -5.12
N ALA A 60 10.10 8.51 -4.67
CA ALA A 60 11.29 9.16 -5.21
C ALA A 60 11.38 8.97 -6.73
N HIS A 61 11.13 7.75 -7.25
CA HIS A 61 11.11 7.47 -8.69
C HIS A 61 10.03 8.22 -9.48
N HIS A 62 8.88 8.50 -8.84
CA HIS A 62 7.72 9.10 -9.52
C HIS A 62 7.61 10.62 -9.29
N ASP A 63 8.35 11.17 -8.32
CA ASP A 63 8.40 12.60 -7.99
C ASP A 63 9.41 13.36 -8.85
N HIS A 64 9.22 13.20 -10.16
CA HIS A 64 10.00 13.84 -11.20
C HIS A 64 9.09 14.55 -12.21
N GLU A 65 9.65 15.49 -12.96
CA GLU A 65 8.90 16.26 -13.96
C GLU A 65 8.35 15.36 -15.08
N TYR A 66 9.15 14.34 -15.45
CA TYR A 66 8.78 13.23 -16.31
C TYR A 66 9.03 11.92 -15.59
N ILE A 67 8.18 10.94 -15.86
CA ILE A 67 8.25 9.61 -15.26
C ILE A 67 8.94 8.64 -16.21
N GLN A 68 9.88 7.85 -15.70
CA GLN A 68 10.54 6.79 -16.46
C GLN A 68 9.68 5.52 -16.46
N CYS A 69 9.45 4.95 -17.65
CA CYS A 69 8.87 3.62 -17.79
C CYS A 69 9.87 2.55 -17.35
N LEU A 70 9.46 1.64 -16.48
CA LEU A 70 10.33 0.58 -15.96
C LEU A 70 10.51 -0.60 -16.93
N GLU A 71 9.69 -0.69 -17.98
CA GLU A 71 9.82 -1.73 -19.02
C GLU A 71 10.81 -1.32 -20.13
N CYS A 72 10.82 -0.05 -20.54
CA CYS A 72 11.63 0.42 -21.67
C CYS A 72 12.59 1.57 -21.36
N GLY A 73 12.57 2.12 -20.14
CA GLY A 73 13.49 3.17 -19.70
C GLY A 73 13.22 4.57 -20.26
N LYS A 74 12.23 4.72 -21.14
CA LYS A 74 11.87 6.00 -21.76
C LYS A 74 11.10 6.89 -20.79
N LEU A 75 11.27 8.20 -20.95
CA LEU A 75 10.63 9.23 -20.12
C LEU A 75 9.32 9.71 -20.75
N TYR A 76 8.29 9.86 -19.93
CA TYR A 76 6.95 10.28 -20.36
C TYR A 76 6.34 11.29 -19.39
N ALA A 77 5.40 12.10 -19.87
CA ALA A 77 4.58 12.93 -19.00
C ALA A 77 3.52 12.09 -18.25
N GLN A 78 3.00 11.04 -18.90
CA GLN A 78 2.02 10.11 -18.37
C GLN A 78 2.27 8.71 -18.97
N LEU A 79 2.27 7.68 -18.13
CA LEU A 79 2.52 6.30 -18.60
C LEU A 79 1.27 5.57 -19.09
N SER A 80 0.06 5.95 -18.67
CA SER A 80 -1.16 5.16 -18.92
C SER A 80 -1.37 4.75 -20.37
N ILE A 81 -1.23 5.69 -21.31
CA ILE A 81 -1.40 5.43 -22.75
C ILE A 81 -0.21 4.64 -23.32
N HIS A 82 1.00 4.94 -22.85
CA HIS A 82 2.21 4.26 -23.27
C HIS A 82 2.20 2.78 -22.89
N LEU A 83 1.83 2.47 -21.64
CA LEU A 83 1.71 1.09 -21.14
C LEU A 83 0.72 0.28 -21.98
N LEU A 84 -0.42 0.88 -22.33
CA LEU A 84 -1.43 0.21 -23.14
C LEU A 84 -0.97 -0.02 -24.58
N ARG A 85 -0.33 0.97 -25.21
CA ARG A 85 -0.01 0.92 -26.66
C ARG A 85 1.31 0.27 -27.01
N VAL A 86 2.31 0.34 -26.12
CA VAL A 86 3.67 -0.14 -26.39
C VAL A 86 3.95 -1.45 -25.66
N HIS A 87 3.38 -1.61 -24.46
CA HIS A 87 3.61 -2.79 -23.62
C HIS A 87 2.38 -3.68 -23.48
N GLU A 88 1.28 -3.34 -24.16
CA GLU A 88 0.01 -4.07 -24.17
C GLU A 88 -0.48 -4.47 -22.78
N MET A 89 -0.17 -3.62 -21.78
CA MET A 89 -0.45 -3.91 -20.38
C MET A 89 -1.33 -2.85 -19.74
N SER A 90 -2.19 -3.32 -18.84
CA SER A 90 -3.01 -2.43 -18.04
C SER A 90 -2.16 -1.71 -16.97
N THR A 91 -2.62 -0.53 -16.55
CA THR A 91 -1.96 0.20 -15.45
C THR A 91 -1.99 -0.57 -14.13
N SER A 92 -3.00 -1.42 -13.88
CA SER A 92 -3.03 -2.29 -12.71
C SER A 92 -1.96 -3.38 -12.78
N THR A 93 -1.82 -4.05 -13.92
CA THR A 93 -0.80 -5.09 -14.13
C THR A 93 0.61 -4.53 -13.97
N TYR A 94 0.87 -3.35 -14.54
CA TYR A 94 2.15 -2.66 -14.37
C TYR A 94 2.45 -2.34 -12.91
N ARG A 95 1.46 -1.82 -12.17
CA ARG A 95 1.59 -1.51 -10.75
C ARG A 95 1.84 -2.74 -9.90
N GLU A 96 1.14 -3.84 -10.18
CA GLU A 96 1.32 -5.12 -9.49
C GLU A 96 2.73 -5.67 -9.72
N LYS A 97 3.20 -5.68 -10.98
CA LYS A 97 4.55 -6.15 -11.33
C LYS A 97 5.64 -5.39 -10.57
N TRP A 98 5.55 -4.06 -10.55
CA TRP A 98 6.57 -3.20 -9.96
C TRP A 98 6.32 -2.82 -8.50
N GLN A 99 5.26 -3.35 -7.88
CA GLN A 99 4.87 -3.03 -6.50
C GLN A 99 4.62 -1.52 -6.27
N ILE A 100 3.95 -0.87 -7.21
CA ILE A 100 3.63 0.58 -7.16
C ILE A 100 2.22 0.76 -6.60
N MET A 101 2.09 1.30 -5.39
CA MET A 101 0.78 1.57 -4.81
C MET A 101 -0.09 2.49 -5.68
N LYS A 102 -1.41 2.26 -5.65
CA LYS A 102 -2.40 3.03 -6.42
C LYS A 102 -2.31 4.56 -6.19
N GLN A 103 -1.99 4.98 -4.98
CA GLN A 103 -1.83 6.39 -4.60
C GLN A 103 -0.65 7.09 -5.30
N ILE A 104 0.36 6.32 -5.73
CA ILE A 104 1.48 6.87 -6.47
C ILE A 104 1.03 7.11 -7.92
N PRO A 105 1.13 8.34 -8.42
CA PRO A 105 0.67 8.68 -9.76
C PRO A 105 1.64 8.16 -10.83
N LEU A 106 1.12 7.54 -11.89
CA LEU A 106 1.90 7.16 -13.08
C LEU A 106 2.05 8.33 -14.07
N ALA A 107 2.24 9.53 -13.52
CA ALA A 107 2.32 10.78 -14.25
C ALA A 107 3.34 11.70 -13.58
N GLY A 108 4.14 12.38 -14.41
CA GLY A 108 5.14 13.33 -13.97
C GLY A 108 4.51 14.58 -13.32
N LEU A 109 5.30 15.30 -12.55
CA LEU A 109 4.87 16.48 -11.80
C LEU A 109 4.25 17.54 -12.70
N GLY A 110 4.78 17.79 -13.90
CA GLY A 110 4.21 18.77 -14.83
C GLY A 110 2.77 18.45 -15.23
N CYS A 111 2.46 17.17 -15.49
CA CYS A 111 1.10 16.73 -15.79
C CYS A 111 0.19 16.87 -14.57
N ARG A 112 0.69 16.50 -13.38
CA ARG A 112 -0.04 16.63 -12.10
C ARG A 112 -0.38 18.08 -11.77
N ARG A 113 0.55 19.01 -11.97
CA ARG A 113 0.34 20.45 -11.73
C ARG A 113 -0.76 20.99 -12.64
N LYS A 114 -0.67 20.75 -13.95
CA LYS A 114 -1.70 21.17 -14.92
C LYS A 114 -3.08 20.63 -14.56
N HIS A 115 -3.18 19.35 -14.21
CA HIS A 115 -4.45 18.76 -13.79
C HIS A 115 -5.01 19.42 -12.53
N ARG A 116 -4.16 19.59 -11.51
CA ARG A 116 -4.56 20.27 -10.26
C ARG A 116 -5.01 21.70 -10.51
N ASP A 117 -4.28 22.46 -11.31
CA ASP A 117 -4.58 23.88 -11.58
C ASP A 117 -5.89 24.01 -12.38
N HIS A 118 -6.16 23.08 -13.30
CA HIS A 118 -7.45 22.97 -13.98
C HIS A 118 -8.61 22.72 -12.99
N ILE A 119 -8.49 21.72 -12.11
CA ILE A 119 -9.53 21.44 -11.09
C ILE A 119 -9.73 22.65 -10.15
N ARG A 120 -8.64 23.32 -9.75
CA ARG A 120 -8.73 24.55 -8.94
C ARG A 120 -9.46 25.66 -9.67
N GLY A 121 -9.25 25.79 -10.98
CA GLY A 121 -9.98 26.73 -11.82
C GLY A 121 -11.48 26.45 -11.83
N GLN A 122 -11.89 25.18 -11.96
CA GLN A 122 -13.31 24.79 -11.93
C GLN A 122 -13.99 25.03 -10.58
N ILE A 123 -13.24 24.84 -9.49
CA ILE A 123 -13.74 25.17 -8.15
C ILE A 123 -13.90 26.68 -8.00
N ALA A 124 -12.90 27.46 -8.45
CA ALA A 124 -12.95 28.91 -8.37
C ALA A 124 -14.04 29.53 -9.26
N SER A 125 -14.35 28.93 -10.41
CA SER A 125 -15.45 29.35 -11.29
C SER A 125 -16.83 28.97 -10.77
N GLY A 126 -16.91 28.14 -9.71
CA GLY A 126 -18.17 27.60 -9.20
C GLY A 126 -18.79 26.50 -10.07
N GLU A 127 -18.10 26.05 -11.13
CA GLU A 127 -18.54 24.93 -11.97
C GLU A 127 -18.58 23.62 -11.16
N VAL A 128 -17.69 23.48 -10.17
CA VAL A 128 -17.59 22.32 -9.29
C VAL A 128 -17.65 22.75 -7.84
N ASP A 129 -18.71 22.35 -7.13
CA ASP A 129 -18.75 22.38 -5.66
C ASP A 129 -18.12 21.10 -5.09
N PRO A 130 -17.00 21.20 -4.33
CA PRO A 130 -16.33 20.05 -3.72
C PRO A 130 -17.23 19.21 -2.80
N HIS A 131 -18.17 19.82 -2.07
CA HIS A 131 -19.01 19.11 -1.12
C HIS A 131 -20.06 18.26 -1.84
N VAL A 132 -20.72 18.85 -2.84
CA VAL A 132 -21.68 18.14 -3.69
C VAL A 132 -20.98 17.02 -4.46
N LEU A 133 -19.80 17.28 -5.02
CA LEU A 133 -19.02 16.25 -5.71
C LEU A 133 -18.65 15.09 -4.78
N ALA A 134 -18.23 15.39 -3.54
CA ALA A 134 -17.92 14.36 -2.56
C ALA A 134 -19.14 13.50 -2.19
N ALA A 135 -20.31 14.12 -2.02
CA ALA A 135 -21.56 13.41 -1.75
C ALA A 135 -21.94 12.48 -2.92
N LEU A 136 -21.86 12.98 -4.16
CA LEU A 136 -22.10 12.18 -5.37
C LEU A 136 -21.11 11.01 -5.50
N MET A 137 -19.83 11.22 -5.17
CA MET A 137 -18.83 10.16 -5.16
C MET A 137 -19.13 9.08 -4.12
N GLN A 138 -19.62 9.45 -2.93
CA GLN A 138 -20.03 8.50 -1.91
C GLN A 138 -21.23 7.67 -2.36
N GLU A 139 -22.25 8.32 -2.93
CA GLU A 139 -23.44 7.63 -3.44
C GLU A 139 -23.11 6.69 -4.60
N ALA A 140 -22.26 7.11 -5.53
CA ALA A 140 -21.77 6.25 -6.60
C ALA A 140 -21.02 5.01 -6.06
N ASN A 141 -20.20 5.18 -5.01
CA ASN A 141 -19.53 4.06 -4.37
C ASN A 141 -20.50 3.13 -3.60
N ARG A 142 -21.61 3.67 -3.05
CA ARG A 142 -22.67 2.89 -2.39
C ARG A 142 -23.41 2.00 -3.39
N LEU A 143 -23.79 2.57 -4.54
CA LEU A 143 -24.49 1.85 -5.61
C LEU A 143 -23.58 0.85 -6.33
N SER A 144 -22.32 1.22 -6.52
CA SER A 144 -21.34 0.43 -7.28
C SER A 144 -20.01 0.34 -6.54
N PRO A 145 -19.89 -0.58 -5.55
CA PRO A 145 -18.67 -0.70 -4.77
C PRO A 145 -17.52 -1.15 -5.66
N LYS A 146 -16.47 -0.32 -5.70
CA LYS A 146 -15.26 -0.62 -6.47
C LYS A 146 -14.51 -1.79 -5.84
N LYS A 147 -13.95 -2.67 -6.67
CA LYS A 147 -13.04 -3.74 -6.21
C LYS A 147 -11.87 -3.12 -5.46
N LYS A 148 -11.49 -3.74 -4.33
CA LYS A 148 -10.33 -3.32 -3.56
C LYS A 148 -9.08 -3.38 -4.46
N PRO A 149 -8.24 -2.34 -4.44
CA PRO A 149 -7.00 -2.36 -5.21
C PRO A 149 -6.08 -3.44 -4.68
N PHE A 150 -5.15 -3.91 -5.53
CA PHE A 150 -4.07 -4.76 -5.07
C PHE A 150 -3.27 -4.05 -3.96
N LYS A 151 -2.84 -4.81 -2.96
CA LYS A 151 -1.91 -4.33 -1.92
C LYS A 151 -0.50 -4.78 -2.26
N THR A 152 0.43 -3.82 -2.20
CA THR A 152 1.87 -4.09 -2.36
C THR A 152 2.40 -4.92 -1.20
N LEU A 153 3.53 -5.61 -1.42
CA LEU A 153 4.16 -6.44 -0.39
C LEU A 153 4.54 -5.62 0.85
N TYR A 154 5.14 -4.45 0.65
CA TYR A 154 5.55 -3.59 1.77
C TYR A 154 4.37 -2.95 2.49
N GLU A 155 3.25 -2.70 1.82
CA GLU A 155 2.02 -2.24 2.48
C GLU A 155 1.42 -3.34 3.37
N ARG A 156 1.47 -4.60 2.93
CA ARG A 156 1.02 -5.75 3.75
C ARG A 156 1.90 -5.91 4.97
N GLU A 157 3.22 -5.81 4.81
CA GLU A 157 4.16 -5.93 5.92
C GLU A 157 4.00 -4.76 6.90
N SER A 158 3.92 -3.52 6.41
CA SER A 158 3.64 -2.34 7.25
C SER A 158 2.31 -2.49 8.01
N SER A 159 1.27 -3.00 7.34
CA SER A 159 -0.02 -3.29 8.01
C SER A 159 0.14 -4.34 9.11
N ARG A 160 0.93 -5.39 8.87
CA ARG A 160 1.21 -6.45 9.85
C ARG A 160 1.94 -5.89 11.07
N GLN A 161 2.99 -5.11 10.84
CA GLN A 161 3.76 -4.44 11.90
C GLN A 161 2.87 -3.50 12.72
N SER A 162 2.05 -2.68 12.07
CA SER A 162 1.11 -1.79 12.76
C SER A 162 0.09 -2.55 13.61
N MET A 163 -0.40 -3.70 13.15
CA MET A 163 -1.28 -4.56 13.94
C MET A 163 -0.57 -5.14 15.17
N LEU A 164 0.70 -5.57 15.03
CA LEU A 164 1.51 -6.11 16.13
C LEU A 164 1.90 -5.05 17.16
N GLU A 165 2.16 -3.82 16.72
CA GLU A 165 2.55 -2.69 17.56
C GLU A 165 1.34 -2.14 18.34
N ARG A 166 0.24 -1.85 17.63
CA ARG A 166 -0.94 -1.22 18.24
C ARG A 166 -1.80 -2.20 19.02
N GLN A 167 -1.68 -3.49 18.68
CA GLN A 167 -2.49 -4.58 19.21
C GLN A 167 -3.95 -4.17 19.48
N PRO A 168 -4.72 -3.76 18.44
CA PRO A 168 -6.03 -3.14 18.64
C PRO A 168 -7.02 -4.01 19.43
N TRP A 169 -6.77 -5.32 19.51
CA TRP A 169 -7.52 -6.26 20.32
C TRP A 169 -7.39 -6.06 21.84
N HIS A 170 -6.37 -5.35 22.32
CA HIS A 170 -6.26 -4.93 23.73
C HIS A 170 -6.92 -3.58 24.00
N ILE A 171 -7.04 -2.72 22.98
CA ILE A 171 -7.55 -1.34 23.11
C ILE A 171 -9.05 -1.27 22.82
N SER A 172 -9.58 -2.16 21.97
CA SER A 172 -10.94 -2.07 21.49
C SER A 172 -11.97 -2.34 22.59
N PRO A 173 -12.88 -1.39 22.89
CA PRO A 173 -13.97 -1.62 23.85
C PRO A 173 -14.96 -2.70 23.40
N ALA A 174 -14.94 -3.09 22.11
CA ALA A 174 -15.77 -4.16 21.58
C ALA A 174 -15.21 -5.56 21.92
N ILE A 175 -13.91 -5.68 22.20
CA ILE A 175 -13.25 -6.95 22.49
C ILE A 175 -13.13 -7.08 24.01
N LYS A 176 -14.09 -7.78 24.62
CA LYS A 176 -14.10 -8.05 26.06
C LYS A 176 -13.09 -9.16 26.36
N VAL A 177 -11.93 -8.81 26.90
CA VAL A 177 -10.96 -9.78 27.42
C VAL A 177 -11.50 -10.33 28.74
N ALA A 178 -11.76 -11.64 28.80
CA ALA A 178 -12.11 -12.31 30.06
C ALA A 178 -10.88 -12.39 30.97
N ASP A 179 -11.06 -12.17 32.27
CA ASP A 179 -10.00 -12.36 33.26
C ASP A 179 -9.60 -13.84 33.37
N GLU A 180 -8.38 -14.08 33.83
CA GLU A 180 -7.82 -15.43 33.90
C GLU A 180 -8.55 -16.33 34.90
N ALA A 181 -9.15 -15.75 35.95
CA ALA A 181 -9.93 -16.52 36.92
C ALA A 181 -11.25 -17.01 36.30
N THR A 182 -11.94 -16.17 35.52
CA THR A 182 -13.14 -16.60 34.76
C THR A 182 -12.80 -17.67 33.72
N LYS A 183 -11.66 -17.55 33.01
CA LYS A 183 -11.23 -18.59 32.07
C LYS A 183 -11.03 -19.94 32.78
N ARG A 184 -10.33 -19.95 33.91
CA ARG A 184 -10.08 -21.17 34.69
C ARG A 184 -11.37 -21.79 35.22
N LYS A 185 -12.26 -20.99 35.83
CA LYS A 185 -13.58 -21.45 36.31
C LYS A 185 -14.44 -22.03 35.18
N ALA A 186 -14.44 -21.40 34.01
CA ALA A 186 -15.18 -21.88 32.85
C ALA A 186 -14.63 -23.23 32.33
N VAL A 187 -13.30 -23.40 32.30
CA VAL A 187 -12.68 -24.67 31.88
C VAL A 187 -12.87 -25.77 32.93
N GLU A 188 -12.79 -25.44 34.22
CA GLU A 188 -13.08 -26.37 35.32
C GLU A 188 -14.52 -26.88 35.24
N ARG A 189 -15.49 -25.99 35.02
CA ARG A 189 -16.91 -26.37 34.82
C ARG A 189 -17.11 -27.29 33.63
N VAL A 190 -16.36 -27.10 32.54
CA VAL A 190 -16.40 -27.97 31.33
C VAL A 190 -15.75 -29.34 31.59
N ASN A 191 -14.69 -29.38 32.40
CA ASN A 191 -14.02 -30.62 32.78
C ASN A 191 -14.86 -31.44 33.77
N ASN A 192 -15.54 -30.77 34.71
CA ASN A 192 -16.44 -31.37 35.71
C ASN A 192 -17.87 -31.58 35.20
N ARG A 193 -18.08 -31.64 33.88
CA ARG A 193 -19.42 -31.83 33.30
C ARG A 193 -20.00 -33.21 33.64
N ALA A 194 -21.32 -33.28 33.81
CA ALA A 194 -22.01 -34.54 34.01
C ALA A 194 -21.99 -35.41 32.72
N PRO A 195 -22.02 -36.74 32.82
CA PRO A 195 -22.14 -37.62 31.66
C PRO A 195 -23.43 -37.32 30.89
N GLY A 196 -23.31 -36.83 29.65
CA GLY A 196 -24.44 -36.43 28.79
C GLY A 196 -24.63 -34.92 28.62
N GLU A 197 -23.98 -34.10 29.45
CA GLU A 197 -24.01 -32.65 29.29
C GLU A 197 -23.13 -32.22 28.10
N THR A 198 -23.70 -31.44 27.18
CA THR A 198 -22.95 -30.95 26.01
C THR A 198 -22.21 -29.65 26.33
N ILE A 199 -21.04 -29.45 25.71
CA ILE A 199 -20.27 -28.19 25.84
C ILE A 199 -21.10 -26.98 25.39
N LYS A 200 -22.04 -27.16 24.44
CA LYS A 200 -22.96 -26.09 24.02
C LYS A 200 -23.90 -25.67 25.16
N SER A 201 -24.33 -26.60 26.01
CA SER A 201 -25.16 -26.30 27.18
C SER A 201 -24.39 -25.45 28.19
N VAL A 202 -23.18 -25.87 28.54
CA VAL A 202 -22.29 -25.15 29.46
C VAL A 202 -21.93 -23.76 28.92
N ALA A 203 -21.68 -23.64 27.62
CA ALA A 203 -21.43 -22.35 26.97
C ALA A 203 -22.63 -21.40 27.09
N LYS A 204 -23.85 -21.92 26.90
CA LYS A 204 -25.10 -21.16 27.05
C LYS A 204 -25.33 -20.71 28.49
N GLU A 205 -25.04 -21.56 29.47
CA GLU A 205 -25.10 -21.24 30.91
C GLU A 205 -24.17 -20.08 31.26
N LEU A 206 -22.92 -20.13 30.78
CA LEU A 206 -21.91 -19.12 31.06
C LEU A 206 -22.05 -17.85 30.20
N GLY A 207 -22.94 -17.85 29.21
CA GLY A 207 -23.11 -16.73 28.26
C GLY A 207 -21.93 -16.53 27.30
N ILE A 208 -21.18 -17.61 27.01
CA ILE A 208 -19.94 -17.58 26.22
C ILE A 208 -20.15 -18.33 24.90
N TRP A 209 -19.46 -17.93 23.83
CA TRP A 209 -19.49 -18.66 22.57
C TRP A 209 -18.79 -20.03 22.70
N PRO A 210 -19.35 -21.15 22.20
CA PRO A 210 -18.81 -22.49 22.44
C PRO A 210 -17.36 -22.71 22.01
N GLY A 211 -16.91 -22.11 20.90
CA GLY A 211 -15.52 -22.26 20.47
C GLY A 211 -14.52 -21.46 21.32
N THR A 212 -14.98 -20.46 22.07
CA THR A 212 -14.14 -19.76 23.06
C THR A 212 -13.76 -20.71 24.20
N LEU A 213 -14.69 -21.55 24.69
CA LEU A 213 -14.41 -22.59 25.68
C LEU A 213 -13.40 -23.63 25.17
N TRP A 214 -13.52 -24.04 23.91
CA TRP A 214 -12.54 -24.93 23.28
C TRP A 214 -11.15 -24.31 23.21
N SER A 215 -11.06 -23.03 22.85
CA SER A 215 -9.81 -22.28 22.81
C SER A 215 -9.15 -22.20 24.19
N TRP A 216 -9.91 -21.82 25.23
CA TRP A 216 -9.40 -21.71 26.60
C TRP A 216 -8.97 -23.07 27.16
N ARG A 217 -9.74 -24.14 26.91
CA ARG A 217 -9.38 -25.49 27.34
C ARG A 217 -8.08 -25.96 26.69
N LYS A 218 -7.87 -25.64 25.39
CA LYS A 218 -6.62 -25.95 24.68
C LYS A 218 -5.43 -25.12 25.19
N GLN A 219 -5.65 -23.83 25.48
CA GLN A 219 -4.63 -22.95 26.05
C GLN A 219 -4.15 -23.45 27.42
N LEU A 220 -5.06 -23.71 28.36
CA LEU A 220 -4.71 -24.21 29.71
C LEU A 220 -4.13 -25.62 29.69
N ALA A 221 -4.57 -26.49 28.77
CA ALA A 221 -3.95 -27.81 28.59
C ALA A 221 -2.50 -27.69 28.13
N ASN A 222 -2.19 -26.76 27.22
CA ASN A 222 -0.83 -26.53 26.77
C ASN A 222 0.06 -25.91 27.85
N GLU A 223 -0.48 -24.98 28.67
CA GLU A 223 0.25 -24.40 29.81
C GLU A 223 0.64 -25.47 30.85
N ASN A 224 -0.25 -26.42 31.15
CA ASN A 224 0.02 -27.52 32.07
C ASN A 224 1.06 -28.53 31.54
N VAL A 225 1.26 -28.61 30.21
CA VAL A 225 2.26 -29.50 29.59
C VAL A 225 3.65 -28.84 29.54
N VAL A 226 3.74 -27.51 29.57
CA VAL A 226 5.02 -26.77 29.52
C VAL A 226 5.62 -26.53 30.93
N SER A 227 4.82 -26.61 32.00
CA SER A 227 5.30 -26.55 33.40
C SER A 227 5.41 -27.92 34.11
N PRO A 228 6.37 -28.80 33.74
CA PRO A 228 6.86 -29.80 34.71
C PRO A 228 8.36 -29.77 35.04
N HIS A 229 9.20 -28.87 34.51
CA HIS A 229 10.65 -28.88 34.80
C HIS A 229 11.31 -27.50 34.94
N HIS A 230 10.92 -26.71 35.94
CA HIS A 230 11.79 -25.59 36.33
C HIS A 230 11.84 -25.26 37.83
N ASP A 231 11.77 -26.28 38.69
CA ASP A 231 12.03 -26.13 40.13
C ASP A 231 12.84 -27.32 40.66
N SER A 232 14.13 -27.43 40.29
CA SER A 232 15.09 -28.30 41.00
C SER A 232 16.56 -28.06 40.60
N GLU A 233 17.00 -26.81 40.39
CA GLU A 233 18.44 -26.52 40.27
C GLU A 233 18.75 -25.13 40.86
N LEU A 234 18.64 -24.99 42.17
CA LEU A 234 19.18 -23.81 42.89
C LEU A 234 19.51 -24.07 44.37
N GLN A 235 19.83 -25.32 44.73
CA GLN A 235 20.37 -25.67 46.05
C GLN A 235 21.53 -26.67 45.94
N ASP A 236 22.62 -26.32 45.23
CA ASP A 236 23.91 -26.98 45.50
C ASP A 236 25.15 -26.19 45.00
N LYS A 237 25.22 -24.89 45.27
CA LYS A 237 26.45 -24.09 45.04
C LYS A 237 26.73 -23.10 46.18
N ASN A 238 26.69 -23.60 47.41
CA ASN A 238 27.32 -22.95 48.55
C ASN A 238 27.79 -24.01 49.55
N ARG A 239 28.84 -24.75 49.17
CA ARG A 239 29.74 -25.41 50.11
C ARG A 239 31.14 -25.51 49.52
#